data_AF-A0A2V8HAF2-F1
#
_entry.id   AF-A0A2V8HAF2-F1
#
_cell.length_a   1.000
_cell.length_b   1.000
_cell.length_c   1.000
_cell.angle_alpha   90.00
_cell.angle_beta   90.00
_cell.angle_gamma   90.00
#
_symmetry.space_group_name_H-M   'P 1'
#
loop_
_entity.id
_entity.type
_entity.pdbx_description
1 polymer ?
#
loop_
_entity_poly.entity_id
_entity_poly.type
_entity_poly.pdbx_seq_one_letter_code
_entity_poly.pdbx_strand_id
1 'polypeptide(L)'
;MNGARVIVGGAGLAGLTAAYELARGGAAVTVLDAREYAGGRVRTIRDFSAGQHAERGGEFIEPDHKELLALCETFELRLARVLRSGFTHRFRGADGTYRLSRTAPWEALTDAVAPLLRRYKLAGGDSSADAVREMATLSLSEWLRQSNAPADVQAMSKALRGFFLADPEEISVLPVVEQIARGGSPAQVEFFRIEGGNDRLADALVRATPARFLLGHVIRAVSHAVDRVTVTVTDNAGLTQQIEGDDLVMTLPASTLRDIEIRPELPDDQRQAIAKLPYGRSTKVLVQSSTGLFDHRHARAFATDNHL
;
A
#
# COMPACT_ATOMS: atom_id res chain seq x y z
N MET A 1 -25.32 -10.03 -11.76
CA MET A 1 -24.77 -10.75 -10.61
C MET A 1 -25.83 -11.25 -9.62
N ASN A 2 -27.13 -11.06 -9.88
CA ASN A 2 -28.17 -11.45 -8.92
C ASN A 2 -28.14 -12.97 -8.67
N GLY A 3 -27.79 -13.39 -7.45
CA GLY A 3 -27.69 -14.79 -7.06
C GLY A 3 -26.34 -15.48 -7.30
N ALA A 4 -25.35 -14.82 -7.88
CA ALA A 4 -24.01 -15.39 -8.05
C ALA A 4 -23.32 -15.57 -6.68
N ARG A 5 -22.66 -16.70 -6.45
CA ARG A 5 -21.89 -17.00 -5.23
C ARG A 5 -20.45 -16.58 -5.46
N VAL A 6 -20.03 -15.49 -4.82
CA VAL A 6 -18.67 -14.96 -5.01
C VAL A 6 -17.85 -15.15 -3.75
N ILE A 7 -16.67 -15.74 -3.90
CA ILE A 7 -15.70 -15.86 -2.82
C ILE A 7 -14.72 -14.69 -2.93
N VAL A 8 -14.41 -14.04 -1.80
CA VAL A 8 -13.40 -12.99 -1.73
C VAL A 8 -12.28 -13.45 -0.80
N GLY A 9 -11.06 -13.60 -1.35
CA GLY A 9 -9.86 -13.92 -0.59
C GLY A 9 -9.19 -12.66 -0.06
N GLY A 10 -9.19 -12.49 1.26
CA GLY A 10 -8.64 -11.36 2.01
C GLY A 10 -9.73 -10.41 2.54
N ALA A 11 -9.71 -10.15 3.85
CA ALA A 11 -10.54 -9.16 4.54
C ALA A 11 -9.79 -7.84 4.81
N GLY A 12 -8.84 -7.49 3.93
CA GLY A 12 -8.27 -6.13 3.88
C GLY A 12 -9.20 -5.15 3.16
N LEU A 13 -8.86 -3.85 3.14
CA LEU A 13 -9.73 -2.83 2.50
C LEU A 13 -10.15 -3.17 1.07
N ALA A 14 -9.24 -3.73 0.25
CA ALA A 14 -9.56 -4.13 -1.12
C ALA A 14 -10.64 -5.22 -1.18
N GLY A 15 -10.48 -6.30 -0.41
CA GLY A 15 -11.47 -7.38 -0.37
C GLY A 15 -12.78 -6.98 0.31
N LEU A 16 -12.73 -6.17 1.36
CA LEU A 16 -13.93 -5.64 2.00
C LEU A 16 -14.73 -4.72 1.06
N THR A 17 -14.04 -3.89 0.27
CA THR A 17 -14.69 -3.03 -0.73
C THR A 17 -15.26 -3.87 -1.86
N ALA A 18 -14.53 -4.86 -2.36
CA ALA A 18 -15.04 -5.80 -3.37
C ALA A 18 -16.28 -6.53 -2.86
N ALA A 19 -16.25 -7.06 -1.64
CA ALA A 19 -17.39 -7.73 -1.03
C ALA A 19 -18.61 -6.81 -0.89
N TYR A 20 -18.40 -5.56 -0.47
CA TYR A 20 -19.44 -4.55 -0.37
C TYR A 20 -20.11 -4.26 -1.72
N GLU A 21 -19.33 -4.01 -2.77
CA GLU A 21 -19.86 -3.73 -4.12
C GLU A 21 -20.54 -4.95 -4.75
N LEU A 22 -19.96 -6.14 -4.61
CA LEU A 22 -20.56 -7.39 -5.10
C LEU A 22 -21.90 -7.68 -4.41
N ALA A 23 -21.97 -7.51 -3.09
CA ALA A 23 -23.20 -7.70 -2.34
C ALA A 23 -24.28 -6.67 -2.72
N ARG A 24 -23.90 -5.40 -2.95
CA ARG A 24 -24.81 -4.37 -3.50
C ARG A 24 -25.32 -4.73 -4.90
N GLY A 25 -24.51 -5.43 -5.68
CA GLY A 25 -24.88 -5.99 -6.99
C GLY A 25 -25.75 -7.26 -6.92
N GLY A 26 -26.13 -7.72 -5.72
CA GLY A 26 -26.99 -8.88 -5.50
C GLY A 26 -26.27 -10.23 -5.45
N ALA A 27 -24.94 -10.26 -5.33
CA ALA A 27 -24.18 -11.49 -5.16
C ALA A 27 -24.25 -12.01 -3.71
N ALA A 28 -24.24 -13.32 -3.54
CA ALA A 28 -24.04 -13.99 -2.25
C ALA A 28 -22.54 -14.11 -1.98
N VAL A 29 -22.01 -13.28 -1.08
CA VAL A 29 -20.56 -13.15 -0.88
C VAL A 29 -20.08 -13.93 0.35
N THR A 30 -18.97 -14.67 0.19
CA THR A 30 -18.19 -15.24 1.30
C THR A 30 -16.80 -14.61 1.33
N VAL A 31 -16.41 -14.00 2.45
CA VAL A 31 -15.08 -13.39 2.64
C VAL A 31 -14.22 -14.30 3.51
N LEU A 32 -13.01 -14.62 3.05
CA LEU A 32 -12.04 -15.47 3.74
C LEU A 32 -10.84 -14.63 4.17
N ASP A 33 -10.38 -14.76 5.41
CA ASP A 33 -9.09 -14.20 5.84
C ASP A 33 -8.40 -15.12 6.82
N ALA A 34 -7.07 -15.22 6.69
CA ALA A 34 -6.23 -16.00 7.59
C ALA A 34 -6.22 -15.45 9.03
N ARG A 35 -6.50 -14.17 9.22
CA ARG A 35 -6.52 -13.52 10.53
C ARG A 35 -7.92 -13.56 11.12
N GLU A 36 -7.99 -13.50 12.44
CA GLU A 36 -9.24 -13.43 13.21
C GLU A 36 -9.90 -12.05 13.19
N TYR A 37 -9.37 -11.12 12.39
CA TYR A 37 -9.85 -9.74 12.31
C TYR A 37 -9.76 -9.21 10.88
N ALA A 38 -10.66 -8.28 10.54
CA ALA A 38 -10.69 -7.57 9.26
C ALA A 38 -9.82 -6.29 9.28
N GLY A 39 -9.54 -5.72 8.10
CA GLY A 39 -8.77 -4.49 7.91
C GLY A 39 -7.35 -4.72 7.37
N GLY A 40 -6.78 -5.90 7.59
CA GLY A 40 -5.49 -6.29 7.03
C GLY A 40 -4.36 -5.35 7.43
N ARG A 41 -3.89 -4.52 6.49
CA ARG A 41 -2.81 -3.53 6.69
C ARG A 41 -3.28 -2.24 7.38
N VAL A 42 -4.57 -2.05 7.58
CA VAL A 42 -5.11 -0.90 8.32
C VAL A 42 -5.55 -1.41 9.68
N ARG A 43 -4.90 -0.91 10.73
CA ARG A 43 -5.14 -1.34 12.11
C ARG A 43 -4.80 -0.20 13.06
N THR A 44 -5.72 0.13 13.96
CA THR A 44 -5.52 1.14 14.98
C THR A 44 -5.35 0.46 16.35
N ILE A 45 -4.33 0.84 17.10
CA ILE A 45 -4.14 0.42 18.50
C ILE A 45 -4.75 1.49 19.40
N ARG A 46 -5.55 1.05 20.38
CA ARG A 46 -6.26 1.94 21.32
C ARG A 46 -5.87 1.72 22.78
N ASP A 47 -4.82 0.94 23.03
CA ASP A 47 -4.37 0.55 24.37
C ASP A 47 -3.50 1.64 25.05
N PHE A 48 -3.71 2.90 24.70
CA PHE A 48 -2.98 4.04 25.24
C PHE A 48 -3.80 4.75 26.33
N SER A 49 -3.10 5.39 27.27
CA SER A 49 -3.77 6.14 28.35
C SER A 49 -4.58 7.33 27.79
N ALA A 50 -5.56 7.79 28.58
CA ALA A 50 -6.42 8.93 28.25
C ALA A 50 -7.21 8.81 26.94
N GLY A 51 -7.54 7.58 26.51
CA GLY A 51 -8.32 7.33 25.29
C GLY A 51 -7.57 7.65 24.00
N GLN A 52 -6.24 7.76 24.06
CA GLN A 52 -5.40 7.94 22.88
C GLN A 52 -5.38 6.67 22.02
N HIS A 53 -5.08 6.86 20.74
CA HIS A 53 -4.93 5.77 19.78
C HIS A 53 -3.87 6.13 18.75
N ALA A 54 -3.36 5.12 18.07
CA ALA A 54 -2.38 5.31 17.01
C ALA A 54 -2.52 4.24 15.92
N GLU A 55 -2.22 4.63 14.69
CA GLU A 55 -2.24 3.71 13.55
C GLU A 55 -1.03 2.79 13.60
N ARG A 56 -1.25 1.48 13.74
CA ARG A 56 -0.20 0.46 13.63
C ARG A 56 0.22 0.22 12.18
N GLY A 57 -0.73 0.39 11.27
CA GLY A 57 -0.57 0.15 9.83
C GLY A 57 -0.74 1.41 9.00
N GLY A 58 -1.49 1.28 7.90
CA GLY A 58 -1.81 2.36 6.98
C GLY A 58 -2.43 3.57 7.68
N GLU A 59 -1.82 4.74 7.49
CA GLU A 59 -2.05 5.89 8.36
C GLU A 59 -2.62 7.10 7.65
N PHE A 60 -2.10 7.45 6.48
CA PHE A 60 -2.38 8.73 5.88
C PHE A 60 -3.43 8.64 4.77
N ILE A 61 -4.38 9.56 4.81
CA ILE A 61 -5.39 9.79 3.77
C ILE A 61 -5.06 11.13 3.11
N GLU A 62 -4.99 11.14 1.78
CA GLU A 62 -4.69 12.32 0.96
C GLU A 62 -5.94 12.77 0.20
N PRO A 63 -6.03 14.05 -0.20
CA PRO A 63 -7.15 14.56 -0.98
C PRO A 63 -7.43 13.79 -2.28
N ASP A 64 -6.43 13.14 -2.87
CA ASP A 64 -6.55 12.39 -4.12
C ASP A 64 -6.98 10.94 -3.97
N HIS A 65 -7.16 10.45 -2.74
CA HIS A 65 -7.73 9.12 -2.47
C HIS A 65 -9.26 9.12 -2.63
N LYS A 66 -9.76 9.47 -3.82
CA LYS A 66 -11.19 9.73 -4.08
C LYS A 66 -12.10 8.59 -3.67
N GLU A 67 -11.74 7.34 -4.00
CA GLU A 67 -12.53 6.16 -3.64
C GLU A 67 -12.64 5.94 -2.13
N LEU A 68 -11.51 6.12 -1.41
CA LEU A 68 -11.50 6.01 0.05
C LEU A 68 -12.32 7.13 0.68
N LEU A 69 -12.22 8.36 0.16
CA LEU A 69 -12.98 9.52 0.63
C LEU A 69 -14.49 9.33 0.40
N ALA A 70 -14.90 8.78 -0.75
CA ALA A 70 -16.29 8.47 -1.05
C ALA A 70 -16.86 7.41 -0.09
N LEU A 71 -16.07 6.39 0.27
CA LEU A 71 -16.47 5.43 1.30
C LEU A 71 -16.56 6.08 2.69
N CYS A 72 -15.63 6.98 3.03
CA CYS A 72 -15.72 7.72 4.29
C CYS A 72 -16.99 8.58 4.36
N GLU A 73 -17.36 9.24 3.27
CA GLU A 73 -18.62 10.00 3.17
C GLU A 73 -19.84 9.07 3.30
N THR A 74 -19.86 7.96 2.55
CA THR A 74 -20.94 6.97 2.57
C THR A 74 -21.20 6.42 3.97
N PHE A 75 -20.16 6.24 4.78
CA PHE A 75 -20.24 5.70 6.13
C PHE A 75 -20.16 6.79 7.23
N GLU A 76 -20.27 8.06 6.86
CA GLU A 76 -20.24 9.21 7.76
C GLU A 76 -19.01 9.24 8.68
N LEU A 77 -17.87 8.79 8.17
CA LEU A 77 -16.58 8.76 8.87
C LEU A 77 -15.89 10.12 8.74
N ARG A 78 -15.84 10.85 9.84
CA ARG A 78 -15.20 12.18 9.89
C ARG A 78 -13.67 12.06 9.78
N LEU A 79 -13.08 13.00 9.06
CA LEU A 79 -11.64 13.09 8.86
C LEU A 79 -11.03 14.17 9.76
N ALA A 80 -9.96 13.83 10.46
CA ALA A 80 -9.11 14.76 11.19
C ALA A 80 -7.83 15.05 10.40
N ARG A 81 -7.56 16.33 10.14
CA ARG A 81 -6.30 16.76 9.50
C ARG A 81 -5.14 16.64 10.48
N VAL A 82 -4.16 15.80 10.16
CA VAL A 82 -2.98 15.54 11.00
C VAL A 82 -1.72 16.26 10.52
N LEU A 83 -1.61 16.55 9.23
CA LEU A 83 -0.52 17.35 8.66
C LEU A 83 -1.08 18.36 7.65
N ARG A 84 -0.64 19.63 7.76
CA ARG A 84 -1.11 20.74 6.89
C ARG A 84 -0.31 20.94 5.62
N SER A 85 0.89 20.39 5.55
CA SER A 85 1.83 20.71 4.48
C SER A 85 2.73 19.52 4.14
N GLY A 86 2.44 18.34 4.67
CA GLY A 86 3.27 17.14 4.54
C GLY A 86 4.51 17.12 5.44
N PHE A 87 5.54 16.40 5.02
CA PHE A 87 6.75 16.13 5.82
C PHE A 87 7.87 17.14 5.57
N THR A 88 8.73 17.33 6.57
CA THR A 88 10.05 17.93 6.39
C THR A 88 11.10 16.83 6.40
N HIS A 89 11.93 16.72 5.37
CA HIS A 89 13.05 15.80 5.33
C HIS A 89 14.23 16.36 6.10
N ARG A 90 14.75 15.57 7.05
CA ARG A 90 16.07 15.81 7.64
C ARG A 90 17.06 14.84 7.01
N PHE A 91 18.07 15.38 6.34
CA PHE A 91 19.11 14.61 5.66
C PHE A 91 20.50 15.11 6.05
N ARG A 92 21.51 14.24 5.91
CA ARG A 92 22.91 14.59 6.15
C ARG A 92 23.58 14.96 4.82
N GLY A 93 24.12 16.16 4.73
CA GLY A 93 24.89 16.63 3.58
C GLY A 93 26.26 15.96 3.49
N ALA A 94 26.93 16.11 2.35
CA ALA A 94 28.27 15.56 2.12
C ALA A 94 29.33 16.12 3.09
N ASP A 95 29.10 17.32 3.65
CA ASP A 95 29.92 17.94 4.70
C ASP A 95 29.65 17.37 6.10
N GLY A 96 28.78 16.37 6.22
CA GLY A 96 28.39 15.73 7.47
C GLY A 96 27.36 16.51 8.28
N THR A 97 26.91 17.69 7.82
CA THR A 97 25.92 18.53 8.51
C THR A 97 24.48 18.09 8.21
N TYR A 98 23.57 18.29 9.17
CA TYR A 98 22.15 18.03 8.93
C TYR A 98 21.47 19.25 8.33
N ARG A 99 20.65 19.00 7.31
CA ARG A 99 19.83 20.01 6.65
C ARG A 99 18.35 19.59 6.66
N LEU A 100 17.48 20.58 6.61
CA LEU A 100 16.04 20.40 6.53
C LEU A 100 15.55 20.86 5.17
N SER A 101 14.77 20.04 4.47
CA SER A 101 14.09 20.46 3.26
C SER A 101 12.76 19.74 3.12
N ARG A 102 11.77 20.40 2.51
CA ARG A 102 10.48 19.77 2.19
C ARG A 102 10.51 19.09 0.82
N THR A 103 11.36 19.55 -0.09
CA THR A 103 11.28 19.19 -1.52
C THR A 103 12.60 18.72 -2.11
N ALA A 104 13.74 19.03 -1.46
CA ALA A 104 15.07 18.78 -2.05
C ALA A 104 15.29 17.36 -2.57
N PRO A 105 14.86 16.27 -1.89
CA PRO A 105 14.96 14.93 -2.47
C PRO A 105 14.23 14.79 -3.81
N TRP A 106 13.01 15.31 -3.90
CA TRP A 106 12.19 15.22 -5.09
C TRP A 106 12.66 16.14 -6.22
N GLU A 107 13.13 17.35 -5.89
CA GLU A 107 13.71 18.28 -6.87
C GLU A 107 14.99 17.70 -7.48
N ALA A 108 15.91 17.21 -6.65
CA ALA A 108 17.15 16.59 -7.12
C ALA A 108 16.90 15.36 -7.99
N LEU A 109 15.93 14.52 -7.62
CA LEU A 109 15.54 13.36 -8.42
C LEU A 109 14.85 13.75 -9.72
N THR A 110 14.06 14.83 -9.74
CA THR A 110 13.40 15.33 -10.95
C THR A 110 14.40 15.65 -12.04
N ASP A 111 15.49 16.36 -11.70
CA ASP A 111 16.56 16.65 -12.64
C ASP A 111 17.27 15.36 -13.09
N ALA A 112 17.57 14.46 -12.14
CA ALA A 112 18.27 13.21 -12.42
C ALA A 112 17.48 12.24 -13.31
N VAL A 113 16.14 12.25 -13.26
CA VAL A 113 15.29 11.39 -14.10
C VAL A 113 14.68 12.14 -15.30
N ALA A 114 15.05 13.39 -15.56
CA ALA A 114 14.46 14.20 -16.63
C ALA A 114 14.47 13.52 -18.02
N PRO A 115 15.53 12.78 -18.44
CA PRO A 115 15.50 12.05 -19.71
C PRO A 115 14.43 10.97 -19.76
N LEU A 116 14.24 10.21 -18.66
CA LEU A 116 13.20 9.18 -18.55
C LEU A 116 11.81 9.82 -18.49
N LEU A 117 11.65 10.90 -17.72
CA LEU A 117 10.40 11.65 -17.63
C LEU A 117 9.93 12.14 -19.00
N ARG A 118 10.85 12.63 -19.85
CA ARG A 118 10.54 13.02 -21.22
C ARG A 118 10.05 11.83 -22.06
N ARG A 119 10.72 10.69 -21.99
CA ARG A 119 10.32 9.46 -22.70
C ARG A 119 8.95 8.97 -22.24
N TYR A 120 8.70 8.96 -20.94
CA TYR A 120 7.42 8.58 -20.34
C TYR A 120 6.27 9.48 -20.84
N LYS A 121 6.48 10.80 -20.83
CA LYS A 121 5.49 11.76 -21.33
C LYS A 121 5.25 11.63 -22.84
N LEU A 122 6.28 11.37 -23.64
CA LEU A 122 6.15 11.12 -25.08
C LEU A 122 5.36 9.85 -25.38
N ALA A 123 5.48 8.83 -24.53
CA ALA A 123 4.69 7.61 -24.59
C ALA A 123 3.26 7.78 -24.03
N GLY A 124 2.87 8.99 -23.60
CA GLY A 124 1.56 9.22 -22.99
C GLY A 124 1.35 8.50 -21.65
N GLY A 125 2.42 8.03 -21.01
CA GLY A 125 2.36 7.17 -19.83
C GLY A 125 1.86 5.75 -20.10
N ASP A 126 1.84 5.30 -21.36
CA ASP A 126 1.44 3.95 -21.74
C ASP A 126 2.44 2.91 -21.21
N SER A 127 2.02 2.11 -20.23
CA SER A 127 2.82 1.02 -19.66
C SER A 127 3.17 -0.08 -20.66
N SER A 128 2.47 -0.14 -21.79
CA SER A 128 2.76 -1.07 -22.88
C SER A 128 3.74 -0.51 -23.92
N ALA A 129 4.20 0.72 -23.79
CA ALA A 129 5.26 1.25 -24.64
C ALA A 129 6.63 0.68 -24.22
N ASP A 130 7.48 0.29 -25.20
CA ASP A 130 8.83 -0.25 -24.93
C ASP A 130 9.66 0.68 -24.05
N ALA A 131 9.60 1.99 -24.32
CA ALA A 131 10.33 3.00 -23.55
C ALA A 131 9.91 3.03 -22.07
N VAL A 132 8.66 2.68 -21.74
CA VAL A 132 8.16 2.62 -20.35
C VAL A 132 8.49 1.28 -19.72
N ARG A 133 8.39 0.17 -20.47
CA ARG A 133 8.82 -1.16 -20.01
C ARG A 133 10.30 -1.22 -19.66
N GLU A 134 11.16 -0.56 -20.44
CA GLU A 134 12.61 -0.47 -20.17
C GLU A 134 12.89 0.19 -18.80
N MET A 135 12.10 1.19 -18.40
CA MET A 135 12.23 1.81 -17.07
C MET A 135 11.92 0.81 -15.95
N ALA A 136 11.00 -0.13 -16.18
CA ALA A 136 10.63 -1.15 -15.21
C ALA A 136 11.79 -2.14 -14.93
N THR A 137 12.76 -2.25 -15.85
CA THR A 137 13.91 -3.18 -15.70
C THR A 137 15.12 -2.55 -15.04
N LEU A 138 15.15 -1.24 -14.84
CA LEU A 138 16.26 -0.51 -14.24
C LEU A 138 15.93 -0.13 -12.79
N SER A 139 16.85 -0.40 -11.86
CA SER A 139 16.74 0.16 -10.51
C SER A 139 17.05 1.66 -10.51
N LEU A 140 16.53 2.39 -9.52
CA LEU A 140 16.85 3.79 -9.34
C LEU A 140 18.36 4.00 -9.11
N SER A 141 18.97 3.17 -8.26
CA SER A 141 20.42 3.24 -7.98
C SER A 141 21.24 3.02 -9.26
N GLU A 142 20.84 2.04 -10.08
CA GLU A 142 21.49 1.79 -11.36
C GLU A 142 21.36 2.96 -12.33
N TRP A 143 20.16 3.52 -12.48
CA TRP A 143 19.93 4.70 -13.32
C TRP A 143 20.81 5.87 -12.89
N LEU A 144 20.81 6.22 -11.60
CA LEU A 144 21.57 7.35 -11.07
C LEU A 144 23.08 7.17 -11.30
N ARG A 145 23.60 5.95 -11.19
CA ARG A 145 25.00 5.64 -11.51
C ARG A 145 25.28 5.78 -13.00
N GLN A 146 24.44 5.22 -13.87
CA GLN A 146 24.62 5.28 -15.33
C GLN A 146 24.52 6.71 -15.87
N SER A 147 23.67 7.55 -15.26
CA SER A 147 23.52 8.96 -15.62
C SER A 147 24.59 9.88 -15.02
N ASN A 148 25.57 9.34 -14.28
CA ASN A 148 26.56 10.09 -13.51
C ASN A 148 25.92 11.15 -12.58
N ALA A 149 24.81 10.79 -11.92
CA ALA A 149 24.17 11.68 -10.96
C ALA A 149 25.15 12.04 -9.83
N PRO A 150 25.16 13.30 -9.35
CA PRO A 150 26.03 13.71 -8.25
C PRO A 150 25.88 12.83 -7.00
N ALA A 151 26.97 12.66 -6.24
CA ALA A 151 27.01 11.75 -5.09
C ALA A 151 25.99 12.13 -3.99
N ASP A 152 25.69 13.42 -3.84
CA ASP A 152 24.66 13.90 -2.93
C ASP A 152 23.24 13.53 -3.41
N VAL A 153 22.97 13.54 -4.72
CA VAL A 153 21.69 13.04 -5.29
C VAL A 153 21.54 11.54 -5.07
N GLN A 154 22.61 10.77 -5.30
CA GLN A 154 22.63 9.33 -5.00
C GLN A 154 22.35 9.06 -3.52
N ALA A 155 23.01 9.79 -2.61
CA ALA A 155 22.74 9.68 -1.18
C ALA A 155 21.30 10.10 -0.81
N MET A 156 20.76 11.11 -1.48
CA MET A 156 19.41 11.62 -1.26
C MET A 156 18.33 10.62 -1.70
N SER A 157 18.61 9.78 -2.69
CA SER A 157 17.68 8.75 -3.16
C SER A 157 17.24 7.79 -2.04
N LYS A 158 18.09 7.58 -1.02
CA LYS A 158 17.75 6.78 0.18
C LYS A 158 16.57 7.34 0.96
N ALA A 159 16.27 8.64 0.84
CA ALA A 159 15.06 9.24 1.44
C ALA A 159 13.76 8.60 0.91
N LEU A 160 13.80 8.01 -0.29
CA LEU A 160 12.66 7.33 -0.90
C LEU A 160 12.22 6.05 -0.17
N ARG A 161 13.06 5.49 0.72
CA ARG A 161 12.68 4.37 1.61
C ARG A 161 11.39 4.69 2.39
N GLY A 162 11.18 5.96 2.76
CA GLY A 162 9.97 6.40 3.45
C GLY A 162 8.68 6.31 2.62
N PHE A 163 8.81 6.30 1.30
CA PHE A 163 7.67 6.25 0.37
C PHE A 163 7.46 4.84 -0.20
N PHE A 164 8.54 4.12 -0.52
CA PHE A 164 8.47 2.83 -1.20
C PHE A 164 8.81 1.61 -0.32
N LEU A 165 9.29 1.83 0.91
CA LEU A 165 9.71 0.76 1.84
C LEU A 165 10.74 -0.21 1.25
N ALA A 166 11.59 0.30 0.37
CA ALA A 166 12.62 -0.45 -0.34
C ALA A 166 13.87 0.44 -0.55
N ASP A 167 15.01 -0.19 -0.76
CA ASP A 167 16.24 0.49 -1.11
C ASP A 167 16.24 0.98 -2.57
N PRO A 168 16.96 2.07 -2.93
CA PRO A 168 17.07 2.53 -4.33
C PRO A 168 17.54 1.44 -5.32
N GLU A 169 18.29 0.44 -4.84
CA GLU A 169 18.72 -0.73 -5.59
C GLU A 169 17.58 -1.72 -5.89
N GLU A 170 16.53 -1.72 -5.06
CA GLU A 170 15.37 -2.60 -5.16
C GLU A 170 14.14 -1.91 -5.77
N ILE A 171 14.17 -0.58 -5.89
CA ILE A 171 13.11 0.22 -6.50
C ILE A 171 13.40 0.36 -7.99
N SER A 172 12.48 -0.09 -8.84
CA SER A 172 12.50 0.30 -10.26
C SER A 172 12.44 1.83 -10.40
N VAL A 173 13.14 2.41 -11.37
CA VAL A 173 13.08 3.86 -11.62
C VAL A 173 11.69 4.32 -12.11
N LEU A 174 10.88 3.41 -12.67
CA LEU A 174 9.55 3.72 -13.20
C LEU A 174 8.61 4.39 -12.19
N PRO A 175 8.30 3.82 -11.01
CA PRO A 175 7.41 4.47 -10.03
C PRO A 175 7.90 5.85 -9.56
N VAL A 176 9.21 6.12 -9.60
CA VAL A 176 9.76 7.46 -9.32
C VAL A 176 9.41 8.43 -10.45
N VAL A 177 9.57 8.00 -11.70
CA VAL A 177 9.18 8.77 -12.88
C VAL A 177 7.68 9.04 -12.89
N GLU A 178 6.85 8.03 -12.59
CA GLU A 178 5.39 8.17 -12.51
C GLU A 178 4.97 9.18 -11.43
N GLN A 179 5.59 9.08 -10.24
CA GLN A 179 5.32 10.01 -9.15
C GLN A 179 5.65 11.45 -9.52
N ILE A 180 6.76 11.68 -10.21
CA ILE A 180 7.17 13.01 -10.67
C ILE A 180 6.29 13.47 -11.84
N ALA A 181 5.86 12.56 -12.73
CA ALA A 181 5.01 12.86 -13.87
C ALA A 181 3.61 13.34 -13.46
N ARG A 182 3.05 12.78 -12.37
CA ARG A 182 1.79 13.24 -11.77
C ARG A 182 1.88 14.67 -11.23
N GLY A 183 3.09 15.16 -10.98
CA GLY A 183 3.35 16.50 -10.46
C GLY A 183 3.10 16.62 -8.95
N GLY A 184 3.51 17.77 -8.40
CA GLY A 184 3.48 18.01 -6.95
C GLY A 184 4.60 17.27 -6.21
N SER A 185 4.93 17.75 -5.01
CA SER A 185 5.82 17.01 -4.11
C SER A 185 4.97 16.13 -3.19
N PRO A 186 5.22 14.81 -3.11
CA PRO A 186 4.59 13.93 -2.12
C PRO A 186 4.80 14.39 -0.67
N ALA A 187 5.80 15.24 -0.44
CA ALA A 187 6.09 15.84 0.85
C ALA A 187 5.31 17.15 1.12
N GLN A 188 4.50 17.62 0.17
CA GLN A 188 3.75 18.89 0.24
C GLN A 188 2.23 18.70 0.11
N VAL A 189 1.69 17.62 0.67
CA VAL A 189 0.24 17.36 0.70
C VAL A 189 -0.33 17.44 2.10
N GLU A 190 -1.62 17.75 2.20
CA GLU A 190 -2.34 17.61 3.46
C GLU A 190 -2.60 16.14 3.74
N PHE A 191 -2.43 15.74 5.00
CA PHE A 191 -2.73 14.38 5.43
C PHE A 191 -3.81 14.36 6.49
N PHE A 192 -4.71 13.41 6.33
CA PHE A 192 -5.85 13.16 7.19
C PHE A 192 -5.78 11.76 7.79
N ARG A 193 -6.56 11.55 8.86
CA ARG A 193 -6.92 10.26 9.46
C ARG A 193 -8.42 10.24 9.71
N ILE A 194 -9.01 9.07 9.84
CA ILE A 194 -10.38 8.95 10.34
C ILE A 194 -10.38 9.20 11.85
N GLU A 195 -11.32 10.02 12.34
CA GLU A 195 -11.50 10.26 13.76
C GLU A 195 -11.74 8.94 14.52
N GLY A 196 -10.88 8.65 15.50
CA GLY A 196 -10.98 7.44 16.32
C GLY A 196 -10.38 6.18 15.70
N GLY A 197 -9.69 6.28 14.56
CA GLY A 197 -8.90 5.20 13.96
C GLY A 197 -9.26 4.91 12.51
N ASN A 198 -8.26 4.66 11.67
CA ASN A 198 -8.47 4.30 10.26
C ASN A 198 -9.14 2.94 10.06
N ASP A 199 -8.98 2.01 11.01
CA ASP A 199 -9.64 0.69 10.96
C ASP A 199 -11.17 0.77 11.03
N ARG A 200 -11.73 1.91 11.46
CA ARG A 200 -13.18 2.16 11.44
C ARG A 200 -13.79 2.04 10.04
N LEU A 201 -13.02 2.30 8.98
CA LEU A 201 -13.46 2.08 7.60
C LEU A 201 -13.67 0.59 7.31
N ALA A 202 -12.74 -0.26 7.77
CA ALA A 202 -12.90 -1.71 7.64
C ALA A 202 -14.11 -2.19 8.45
N ASP A 203 -14.28 -1.69 9.68
CA ASP A 203 -15.45 -2.03 10.51
C ASP A 203 -16.77 -1.60 9.86
N ALA A 204 -16.79 -0.42 9.23
CA ALA A 204 -17.97 0.07 8.51
C ALA A 204 -18.32 -0.81 7.30
N LEU A 205 -17.31 -1.18 6.50
CA LEU A 205 -17.50 -2.12 5.38
C LEU A 205 -18.02 -3.48 5.85
N VAL A 206 -17.46 -4.04 6.93
CA VAL A 206 -17.94 -5.31 7.49
C VAL A 206 -19.40 -5.21 7.93
N ARG A 207 -19.76 -4.14 8.66
CA ARG A 207 -21.16 -3.94 9.12
C ARG A 207 -22.14 -3.73 7.98
N ALA A 208 -21.74 -3.02 6.92
CA ALA A 208 -22.61 -2.67 5.81
C ALA A 208 -22.74 -3.79 4.76
N THR A 209 -21.90 -4.83 4.82
CA THR A 209 -21.87 -5.89 3.82
C THR A 209 -22.57 -7.15 4.33
N PRO A 210 -23.68 -7.59 3.72
CA PRO A 210 -24.36 -8.84 4.06
C PRO A 210 -23.61 -10.05 3.48
N ALA A 211 -22.35 -10.23 3.90
CA ALA A 211 -21.49 -11.34 3.49
C ALA A 211 -21.29 -12.34 4.64
N ARG A 212 -20.99 -13.58 4.27
CA ARG A 212 -20.48 -14.58 5.22
C ARG A 212 -18.99 -14.34 5.45
N PHE A 213 -18.62 -13.87 6.62
CA PHE A 213 -17.21 -13.69 7.00
C PHE A 213 -16.66 -14.94 7.67
N LEU A 214 -15.66 -15.56 7.06
CA LEU A 214 -14.89 -16.69 7.59
C LEU A 214 -13.46 -16.21 7.88
N LEU A 215 -13.32 -15.55 9.03
CA LEU A 215 -12.03 -15.13 9.59
C LEU A 215 -11.33 -16.31 10.27
N GLY A 216 -10.00 -16.25 10.40
CA GLY A 216 -9.20 -17.37 10.88
C GLY A 216 -9.20 -18.59 9.95
N HIS A 217 -9.44 -18.37 8.65
CA HIS A 217 -9.45 -19.39 7.61
C HIS A 217 -8.39 -19.09 6.56
N VAL A 218 -7.34 -19.92 6.52
CA VAL A 218 -6.23 -19.79 5.57
C VAL A 218 -6.60 -20.47 4.27
N ILE A 219 -6.59 -19.74 3.16
CA ILE A 219 -6.69 -20.33 1.82
C ILE A 219 -5.41 -21.12 1.55
N ARG A 220 -5.56 -22.40 1.17
CA ARG A 220 -4.45 -23.31 0.84
C ARG A 220 -4.37 -23.63 -0.63
N ALA A 221 -5.52 -23.78 -1.28
CA ALA A 221 -5.57 -24.09 -2.70
C ALA A 221 -6.83 -23.51 -3.35
N VAL A 222 -6.74 -23.24 -4.65
CA VAL A 222 -7.82 -22.82 -5.52
C VAL A 222 -7.84 -23.75 -6.73
N SER A 223 -8.98 -24.39 -6.98
CA SER A 223 -9.25 -25.05 -8.25
C SER A 223 -10.31 -24.24 -8.99
N HIS A 224 -10.07 -23.88 -10.25
CA HIS A 224 -11.00 -23.08 -11.05
C HIS A 224 -11.30 -23.72 -12.41
N ALA A 225 -12.51 -23.49 -12.88
CA ALA A 225 -13.04 -23.86 -14.18
C ALA A 225 -13.82 -22.67 -14.75
N VAL A 226 -14.41 -22.82 -15.93
CA VAL A 226 -15.11 -21.73 -16.63
C VAL A 226 -16.30 -21.16 -15.82
N ASP A 227 -16.99 -21.99 -15.05
CA ASP A 227 -18.26 -21.67 -14.38
C ASP A 227 -18.25 -21.95 -12.87
N ARG A 228 -17.08 -22.29 -12.31
CA ARG A 228 -16.97 -22.65 -10.90
C ARG A 228 -15.56 -22.49 -10.37
N VAL A 229 -15.49 -22.12 -9.10
CA VAL A 229 -14.27 -22.14 -8.29
C VAL A 229 -14.49 -22.95 -7.01
N THR A 230 -13.48 -23.71 -6.62
CA THR A 230 -13.41 -24.44 -5.35
C THR A 230 -12.19 -23.95 -4.59
N VAL A 231 -12.40 -23.41 -3.40
CA VAL A 231 -11.35 -22.89 -2.53
C VAL A 231 -11.19 -23.83 -1.33
N THR A 232 -10.01 -24.42 -1.19
CA THR A 232 -9.64 -25.21 -0.03
C THR A 232 -9.12 -24.29 1.06
N VAL A 233 -9.72 -24.35 2.24
CA VAL A 233 -9.36 -23.52 3.40
C VAL A 233 -9.09 -24.38 4.62
N THR A 234 -8.16 -23.94 5.45
CA THR A 234 -7.87 -24.54 6.77
C THR A 234 -8.18 -23.52 7.86
N ASP A 235 -9.01 -23.88 8.83
CA ASP A 235 -9.32 -23.01 9.97
C ASP A 235 -8.23 -23.05 11.06
N ASN A 236 -8.40 -22.22 12.10
CA ASN A 236 -7.47 -22.17 13.23
C ASN A 236 -7.42 -23.46 14.08
N ALA A 237 -8.41 -24.34 13.96
CA ALA A 237 -8.41 -25.66 14.59
C ALA A 237 -7.69 -26.72 13.73
N GLY A 238 -7.23 -26.36 12.54
CA GLY A 238 -6.59 -27.25 11.58
C GLY A 238 -7.56 -28.04 10.71
N LEU A 239 -8.87 -27.78 10.80
CA LEU A 239 -9.86 -28.43 9.96
C LEU A 239 -9.78 -27.87 8.54
N THR A 240 -9.65 -28.76 7.57
CA THR A 240 -9.63 -28.39 6.15
C THR A 240 -10.97 -28.68 5.50
N GLN A 241 -11.51 -27.70 4.79
CA GLN A 241 -12.78 -27.78 4.09
C GLN A 241 -12.71 -27.10 2.73
N GLN A 242 -13.66 -27.42 1.86
CA GLN A 242 -13.81 -26.81 0.54
C GLN A 242 -15.02 -25.89 0.52
N ILE A 243 -14.86 -24.73 -0.10
CA ILE A 243 -15.92 -23.75 -0.34
C ILE A 243 -16.05 -23.58 -1.85
N GLU A 244 -17.25 -23.80 -2.36
CA GLU A 244 -17.55 -23.62 -3.78
C GLU A 244 -18.23 -22.27 -4.03
N GLY A 245 -17.85 -21.63 -5.13
CA GLY A 245 -18.45 -20.43 -5.66
C GLY A 245 -18.46 -20.44 -7.17
N ASP A 246 -19.10 -19.43 -7.76
CA ASP A 246 -19.13 -19.23 -9.19
C ASP A 246 -17.90 -18.40 -9.61
N ASP A 247 -17.50 -17.42 -8.78
CA ASP A 247 -16.34 -16.55 -8.98
C ASP A 247 -15.47 -16.41 -7.73
N LEU A 248 -14.18 -16.07 -7.92
CA LEU A 248 -13.22 -15.74 -6.86
C LEU A 248 -12.52 -14.42 -7.14
N VAL A 249 -12.62 -13.48 -6.19
CA VAL A 249 -11.82 -12.25 -6.17
C VAL A 249 -10.67 -12.44 -5.20
N MET A 250 -9.44 -12.47 -5.73
CA MET A 250 -8.23 -12.65 -4.93
C MET A 250 -7.60 -11.29 -4.60
N THR A 251 -7.63 -10.89 -3.33
CA THR A 251 -7.11 -9.58 -2.87
C THR A 251 -5.89 -9.69 -1.95
N LEU A 252 -5.24 -10.85 -1.98
CA LEU A 252 -4.04 -11.14 -1.20
C LEU A 252 -2.79 -10.55 -1.88
N PRO A 253 -1.77 -10.12 -1.12
CA PRO A 253 -0.50 -9.71 -1.70
C PRO A 253 0.23 -10.89 -2.33
N ALA A 254 1.11 -10.62 -3.31
CA ALA A 254 1.93 -11.63 -3.97
C ALA A 254 2.69 -12.53 -2.98
N SER A 255 3.19 -11.96 -1.88
CA SER A 255 3.88 -12.71 -0.83
C SER A 255 3.03 -13.80 -0.18
N THR A 256 1.71 -13.61 -0.06
CA THR A 256 0.79 -14.63 0.45
C THR A 256 0.32 -15.57 -0.65
N LEU A 257 0.19 -15.07 -1.88
CA LEU A 257 -0.23 -15.90 -3.02
C LEU A 257 0.76 -17.00 -3.39
N ARG A 258 2.05 -16.82 -3.10
CA ARG A 258 3.11 -17.83 -3.32
C ARG A 258 2.83 -19.17 -2.64
N ASP A 259 2.15 -19.12 -1.50
CA ASP A 259 1.89 -20.30 -0.67
C ASP A 259 0.54 -20.96 -1.00
N ILE A 260 -0.17 -20.45 -2.01
CA ILE A 260 -1.48 -20.95 -2.44
C ILE A 260 -1.32 -21.71 -3.75
N GLU A 261 -1.70 -22.98 -3.73
CA GLU A 261 -1.75 -23.78 -4.95
C GLU A 261 -2.93 -23.35 -5.83
N ILE A 262 -2.70 -23.07 -7.12
CA ILE A 262 -3.76 -22.68 -8.06
C ILE A 262 -3.79 -23.66 -9.23
N ARG A 263 -4.95 -24.25 -9.51
CA ARG A 263 -5.18 -25.24 -10.57
C ARG A 263 -6.38 -24.87 -11.45
N PRO A 264 -6.28 -24.87 -12.79
CA PRO A 264 -5.02 -24.92 -13.55
C PRO A 264 -4.11 -23.74 -13.20
N GLU A 265 -2.82 -23.92 -13.46
CA GLU A 265 -1.82 -22.88 -13.18
C GLU A 265 -2.16 -21.56 -13.86
N LEU A 266 -1.89 -20.44 -13.17
CA LEU A 266 -1.95 -19.12 -13.79
C LEU A 266 -0.95 -19.01 -14.96
N PRO A 267 -1.13 -18.08 -15.91
CA PRO A 267 -0.13 -17.80 -16.94
C PRO A 267 1.29 -17.56 -16.39
N ASP A 268 2.31 -17.94 -17.17
CA ASP A 268 3.72 -17.92 -16.75
C ASP A 268 4.18 -16.56 -16.23
N ASP A 269 3.80 -15.48 -16.91
CA ASP A 269 4.12 -14.11 -16.52
C ASP A 269 3.54 -13.75 -15.13
N GLN A 270 2.30 -14.14 -14.85
CA GLN A 270 1.67 -13.96 -13.55
C GLN A 270 2.34 -14.80 -12.46
N ARG A 271 2.70 -16.07 -12.75
CA ARG A 271 3.43 -16.92 -11.79
C ARG A 271 4.79 -16.32 -11.46
N GLN A 272 5.52 -15.84 -12.47
CA GLN A 272 6.81 -15.18 -12.29
C GLN A 272 6.68 -13.88 -11.48
N ALA A 273 5.65 -13.07 -11.76
CA ALA A 273 5.39 -11.85 -10.99
C ALA A 273 5.09 -12.17 -9.52
N ILE A 274 4.20 -13.14 -9.24
CA ILE A 274 3.88 -13.57 -7.87
C ILE A 274 5.15 -14.07 -7.17
N ALA A 275 5.95 -14.91 -7.81
CA ALA A 275 7.16 -15.48 -7.24
C ALA A 275 8.22 -14.43 -6.89
N LYS A 276 8.39 -13.40 -7.73
CA LYS A 276 9.53 -12.46 -7.64
C LYS A 276 9.21 -11.14 -6.96
N LEU A 277 7.96 -10.68 -6.93
CA LEU A 277 7.63 -9.32 -6.46
C LEU A 277 7.97 -9.12 -4.97
N PRO A 278 8.99 -8.33 -4.61
CA PRO A 278 9.38 -8.17 -3.22
C PRO A 278 8.28 -7.48 -2.40
N TYR A 279 8.31 -7.69 -1.09
CA TYR A 279 7.42 -7.01 -0.16
C TYR A 279 8.25 -6.11 0.75
N GLY A 280 7.97 -4.81 0.72
CA GLY A 280 8.66 -3.82 1.54
C GLY A 280 8.54 -4.13 3.03
N ARG A 281 9.61 -3.86 3.77
CA ARG A 281 9.69 -4.16 5.21
C ARG A 281 9.72 -2.87 6.01
N SER A 282 8.87 -2.77 7.02
CA SER A 282 8.86 -1.61 7.91
C SER A 282 8.52 -2.02 9.34
N THR A 283 9.11 -1.29 10.29
CA THR A 283 8.75 -1.36 11.70
C THR A 283 8.26 0.01 12.12
N LYS A 284 7.02 0.06 12.64
CA LYS A 284 6.43 1.28 13.17
C LYS A 284 6.48 1.28 14.69
N VAL A 285 7.16 2.27 15.27
CA VAL A 285 7.27 2.44 16.72
C VAL A 285 6.36 3.57 17.16
N LEU A 286 5.53 3.30 18.17
CA LEU A 286 4.55 4.23 18.72
C LEU A 286 4.92 4.49 20.18
N VAL A 287 5.10 5.76 20.55
CA VAL A 287 5.51 6.17 21.89
C VAL A 287 4.47 7.14 22.45
N GLN A 288 3.93 6.82 23.63
CA GLN A 288 3.11 7.73 24.42
C GLN A 288 3.98 8.37 25.50
N SER A 289 3.81 9.67 25.71
CA SER A 289 4.50 10.44 26.76
C SER A 289 3.48 11.26 27.53
N SER A 290 3.77 11.53 28.80
CA SER A 290 2.96 12.40 29.67
C SER A 290 3.05 13.87 29.26
N THR A 291 4.10 14.26 28.55
CA THR A 291 4.33 15.61 28.02
C THR A 291 4.66 15.55 26.52
N GLY A 292 4.48 16.67 25.81
CA GLY A 292 4.92 16.79 24.42
C GLY A 292 6.43 16.54 24.32
N LEU A 293 6.85 15.50 23.58
CA LEU A 293 8.27 15.15 23.40
C LEU A 293 9.03 16.17 22.53
N PHE A 294 8.31 16.94 21.74
CA PHE A 294 8.88 17.89 20.80
C PHE A 294 8.15 19.23 20.88
N ASP A 295 8.88 20.35 20.82
CA ASP A 295 8.27 21.67 20.68
C ASP A 295 7.52 21.74 19.34
N HIS A 296 6.23 22.09 19.41
CA HIS A 296 5.31 22.18 18.27
C HIS A 296 5.79 23.12 17.16
N ARG A 297 6.78 23.98 17.44
CA ARG A 297 7.39 24.89 16.46
C ARG A 297 8.28 24.21 15.42
N HIS A 298 8.81 23.00 15.68
CA HIS A 298 9.88 22.43 14.83
C HIS A 298 9.71 20.96 14.43
N ALA A 299 8.87 20.15 15.08
CA ALA A 299 8.84 18.71 14.82
C ALA A 299 7.67 18.26 13.95
N ARG A 300 7.89 18.27 12.63
CA ARG A 300 7.20 17.41 11.64
C ARG A 300 8.24 16.87 10.66
N ALA A 301 9.23 16.17 11.19
CA ALA A 301 10.37 15.70 10.42
C ALA A 301 10.28 14.19 10.16
N PHE A 302 10.52 13.78 8.91
CA PHE A 302 10.93 12.43 8.56
C PHE A 302 12.45 12.46 8.36
N ALA A 303 13.17 11.59 9.05
CA ALA A 303 14.63 11.53 8.97
C ALA A 303 15.03 10.14 8.46
N THR A 304 15.81 10.11 7.38
CA THR A 304 16.56 8.91 6.99
C THR A 304 18.00 9.14 7.36
N ASP A 305 18.54 8.32 8.26
CA ASP A 305 19.99 8.25 8.39
C ASP A 305 20.53 7.51 7.18
N ASN A 306 21.45 8.16 6.46
CA ASN A 306 22.09 7.59 5.27
C ASN A 306 23.21 6.61 5.65
N HIS A 307 23.52 6.47 6.94
CA HIS A 307 24.52 5.57 7.49
C HIS A 307 23.89 4.35 8.18
N LEU A 308 23.70 3.30 7.38
CA LEU A 308 23.99 1.93 7.78
C LEU A 308 24.84 1.32 6.66
#